data_AF-A0A0D0TU84-F1
#
_entry.id   AF-A0A0D0TU84-F1
#
_cell.length_a   1.000
_cell.length_b   1.000
_cell.length_c   1.000
_cell.angle_alpha   90.00
_cell.angle_beta   90.00
_cell.angle_gamma   90.00
#
_symmetry.space_group_name_H-M   'P 1'
#
loop_
_entity.id
_entity.type
_entity.pdbx_description
1 polymer ?
#
loop_
_entity_poly.entity_id
_entity_poly.type
_entity_poly.pdbx_seq_one_letter_code
_entity_poly.pdbx_strand_id
1 'polypeptide(L)'
;MAVLLVALDYKTDGATEGAVMGEGKEENAFRYFLSKLHRKEDFTFILDGILAILAEYHASLTNGYLPGGVGVGVGKKDVGCLLETYILLWRLVDLNKRFKAHLLEQSGKTVDLVVYILVTCLELKDDPAQNGLLRLLSYLLQTLSANEPFGKSLNQTIRTAIPARWGVSGSAVDFMIVSIYSVATTPGLNPLFPALTISIANISPYITHIGVQASARLLGLFKAFSAPNFLLGDEGHPRLVYYLLETFNSVLYHQLNTNPNLVYAILRSHNDFQTLATFTLMSGLRDIKRRKFLRAAGITNPYHTNLTNLTTRGGGPGNGNGITTDAEMIAEKAALLGVDPEEEDGLHLAHAHAQGQGQGQGQGHAGTPGEGEVPSLSTTYPPAIATPTPTPLAPTATADYSTNPPPPSRSMSEKARGKMRATESTTSLTTINTNQDGGGGEEEDGEEEELMKIAAAGVGPNGYVPTQEWVSSWQKGLPLDPVLVAISELLPKIQETQPHVGAPSEKVFNILKDVELGDVLPPAPPVMPRRFQVRPSYPQVID
;
A
#
# COMPACT_ATOMS: atom_id res chain seq x y z
N MET A 1 -20.73 -2.20 23.72
CA MET A 1 -20.61 -2.65 22.32
C MET A 1 -20.20 -4.13 22.24
N ALA A 2 -19.02 -4.53 22.76
CA ALA A 2 -18.49 -5.90 22.71
C ALA A 2 -19.51 -7.04 22.98
N VAL A 3 -20.37 -6.94 24.00
CA VAL A 3 -21.40 -7.96 24.30
C VAL A 3 -22.33 -8.24 23.11
N LEU A 4 -22.70 -7.20 22.35
CA LEU A 4 -23.52 -7.36 21.13
C LEU A 4 -22.74 -8.06 20.01
N LEU A 5 -21.43 -7.86 19.92
CA LEU A 5 -20.59 -8.54 18.92
C LEU A 5 -20.40 -10.01 19.27
N VAL A 6 -20.13 -10.34 20.53
CA VAL A 6 -20.11 -11.73 21.02
C VAL A 6 -21.46 -12.40 20.77
N ALA A 7 -22.57 -11.71 21.07
CA ALA A 7 -23.92 -12.19 20.80
C ALA A 7 -24.22 -12.35 19.29
N LEU A 8 -23.65 -11.52 18.42
CA LEU A 8 -23.77 -11.63 16.96
C LEU A 8 -22.84 -12.67 16.33
N ASP A 9 -21.75 -13.07 17.00
CA ASP A 9 -20.79 -14.04 16.47
C ASP A 9 -20.88 -15.43 17.09
N TYR A 10 -21.60 -15.57 18.20
CA TYR A 10 -21.96 -16.85 18.81
C TYR A 10 -22.57 -17.84 17.80
N LYS A 11 -22.00 -19.05 17.76
CA LYS A 11 -22.57 -20.24 17.11
C LYS A 11 -22.98 -21.23 18.19
N THR A 12 -24.07 -21.97 17.95
CA THR A 12 -24.51 -23.08 18.78
C THR A 12 -23.87 -24.38 18.30
N ASP A 13 -22.74 -24.76 18.88
CA ASP A 13 -22.17 -26.10 18.68
C ASP A 13 -23.05 -27.11 19.45
N GLY A 14 -23.87 -27.90 18.73
CA GLY A 14 -24.91 -28.71 19.38
C GLY A 14 -25.78 -29.53 18.44
N ALA A 15 -25.19 -30.15 17.42
CA ALA A 15 -25.89 -31.13 16.57
C ALA A 15 -26.00 -32.48 17.30
N THR A 16 -27.09 -32.68 18.05
CA THR A 16 -27.52 -34.01 18.51
C THR A 16 -28.51 -34.58 17.49
N GLU A 17 -28.35 -35.84 17.12
CA GLU A 17 -29.08 -36.46 16.01
C GLU A 17 -30.61 -36.51 16.24
N GLY A 18 -31.40 -36.30 15.17
CA GLY A 18 -32.80 -36.73 15.10
C GLY A 18 -33.88 -35.67 15.32
N ALA A 19 -33.98 -34.67 14.44
CA ALA A 19 -35.19 -33.87 14.25
C ALA A 19 -35.48 -33.64 12.76
N VAL A 20 -36.74 -33.79 12.34
CA VAL A 20 -37.16 -33.77 10.92
C VAL A 20 -38.17 -32.65 10.67
N MET A 21 -37.99 -31.94 9.54
CA MET A 21 -38.85 -30.89 8.95
C MET A 21 -39.01 -29.56 9.73
N GLY A 22 -38.62 -28.46 9.07
CA GLY A 22 -38.88 -27.09 9.50
C GLY A 22 -37.79 -26.12 9.02
N GLU A 23 -38.00 -25.47 7.88
CA GLU A 23 -36.97 -24.61 7.25
C GLU A 23 -36.51 -23.45 8.15
N GLY A 24 -35.20 -23.18 8.17
CA GLY A 24 -34.62 -21.93 8.69
C GLY A 24 -34.44 -21.81 10.20
N LYS A 25 -34.31 -22.91 10.95
CA LYS A 25 -34.30 -22.92 12.43
C LYS A 25 -32.96 -23.13 13.15
N GLU A 26 -31.85 -22.78 12.49
CA GLU A 26 -30.48 -22.81 13.08
C GLU A 26 -29.79 -21.42 13.09
N GLU A 27 -30.56 -20.33 12.97
CA GLU A 27 -29.99 -18.97 12.98
C GLU A 27 -29.90 -18.37 14.38
N ASN A 28 -28.71 -17.83 14.70
CA ASN A 28 -28.46 -16.96 15.85
C ASN A 28 -29.54 -15.85 15.94
N ALA A 29 -30.25 -15.78 17.07
CA ALA A 29 -31.39 -14.89 17.24
C ALA A 29 -31.04 -13.40 17.09
N PHE A 30 -29.84 -12.97 17.48
CA PHE A 30 -29.40 -11.59 17.31
C PHE A 30 -29.17 -11.26 15.83
N ARG A 31 -28.58 -12.19 15.05
CA ARG A 31 -28.48 -12.04 13.59
C ARG A 31 -29.86 -11.97 12.94
N TYR A 32 -30.77 -12.86 13.35
CA TYR A 32 -32.15 -12.89 12.86
C TYR A 32 -32.83 -11.53 13.09
N PHE A 33 -32.89 -11.02 14.33
CA PHE A 33 -33.54 -9.74 14.61
C PHE A 33 -32.85 -8.55 13.91
N LEU A 34 -31.52 -8.55 13.82
CA LEU A 34 -30.77 -7.52 13.09
C LEU A 34 -31.13 -7.50 11.59
N SER A 35 -31.35 -8.66 10.97
CA SER A 35 -31.80 -8.78 9.57
C SER A 35 -33.23 -8.28 9.33
N LYS A 36 -34.09 -8.33 10.37
CA LYS A 36 -35.50 -7.89 10.28
C LYS A 36 -35.71 -6.40 10.55
N LEU A 37 -34.69 -5.68 11.04
CA LEU A 37 -34.75 -4.23 11.20
C LEU A 37 -35.02 -3.55 9.83
N HIS A 38 -35.89 -2.55 9.79
CA HIS A 38 -36.42 -2.03 8.52
C HIS A 38 -36.93 -0.59 8.52
N ARG A 39 -37.06 0.07 9.68
CA ARG A 39 -37.51 1.47 9.77
C ARG A 39 -36.36 2.39 9.37
N LYS A 40 -36.64 3.43 8.59
CA LYS A 40 -35.59 4.37 8.13
C LYS A 40 -35.07 5.22 9.30
N GLU A 41 -35.89 5.42 10.31
CA GLU A 41 -35.63 6.15 11.54
C GLU A 41 -34.61 5.38 12.40
N ASP A 42 -34.86 4.09 12.64
CA ASP A 42 -33.93 3.19 13.36
C ASP A 42 -32.57 3.11 12.64
N PHE A 43 -32.58 2.98 11.30
CA PHE A 43 -31.36 2.97 10.51
C PHE A 43 -30.58 4.30 10.57
N THR A 44 -31.28 5.45 10.53
CA THR A 44 -30.67 6.77 10.64
C THR A 44 -30.01 6.93 12.00
N PHE A 45 -30.73 6.58 13.08
CA PHE A 45 -30.21 6.64 14.45
C PHE A 45 -28.97 5.76 14.66
N ILE A 46 -28.98 4.52 14.15
CA ILE A 46 -27.83 3.61 14.25
C ILE A 46 -26.64 4.15 13.43
N LEU A 47 -26.88 4.62 12.21
CA LEU A 47 -25.83 5.14 11.34
C LEU A 47 -25.19 6.41 11.93
N ASP A 48 -26.00 7.35 12.42
CA ASP A 48 -25.50 8.60 13.01
C ASP A 48 -24.78 8.36 14.34
N GLY A 49 -25.22 7.38 15.14
CA GLY A 49 -24.48 6.93 16.32
C GLY A 49 -23.11 6.34 15.98
N ILE A 50 -23.01 5.51 14.93
CA ILE A 50 -21.74 4.95 14.46
C ILE A 50 -20.82 6.06 13.92
N LEU A 51 -21.34 6.95 13.07
CA LEU A 51 -20.56 8.03 12.47
C LEU A 51 -20.10 9.06 13.51
N ALA A 52 -20.88 9.32 14.57
CA ALA A 52 -20.46 10.19 15.66
C ALA A 52 -19.23 9.64 16.41
N ILE A 53 -19.17 8.33 16.67
CA ILE A 53 -18.00 7.68 17.31
C ILE A 53 -16.76 7.78 16.40
N LEU A 54 -16.91 7.50 15.11
CA LEU A 54 -15.82 7.63 14.13
C LEU A 54 -15.37 9.09 13.95
N ALA A 55 -16.31 10.04 14.00
CA ALA A 55 -16.02 11.47 13.94
C ALA A 55 -15.26 11.97 15.17
N GLU A 56 -15.55 11.47 16.38
CA GLU A 56 -14.78 11.84 17.58
C GLU A 56 -13.33 11.35 17.48
N TYR A 57 -13.12 10.09 17.07
CA TYR A 57 -11.78 9.55 16.81
C TYR A 57 -11.05 10.40 15.77
N HIS A 58 -11.67 10.66 14.61
CA HIS A 58 -11.09 11.47 13.56
C HIS A 58 -10.77 12.91 14.01
N ALA A 59 -11.66 13.55 14.77
CA ALA A 59 -11.44 14.90 15.29
C ALA A 59 -10.21 14.97 16.23
N SER A 60 -9.91 13.89 16.96
CA SER A 60 -8.70 13.81 17.79
C SER A 60 -7.41 13.82 16.94
N LEU A 61 -7.41 13.14 15.78
CA LEU A 61 -6.27 13.09 14.85
C LEU A 61 -5.99 14.43 14.14
N THR A 62 -7.02 15.25 13.95
CA THR A 62 -6.91 16.60 13.38
C THR A 62 -6.47 17.63 14.43
N ASN A 63 -7.01 17.56 15.65
CA ASN A 63 -6.84 18.60 16.67
C ASN A 63 -5.66 18.37 17.64
N GLY A 64 -4.99 17.21 17.59
CA GLY A 64 -3.93 16.83 18.54
C GLY A 64 -2.62 17.63 18.51
N TYR A 65 -2.44 18.56 17.55
CA TYR A 65 -1.18 19.26 17.34
C TYR A 65 -1.18 20.71 17.86
N LEU A 66 -1.03 20.88 19.18
CA LEU A 66 -0.65 22.17 19.79
C LEU A 66 0.87 22.19 20.07
N PRO A 67 1.66 23.00 19.33
CA PRO A 67 3.11 23.07 19.55
C PRO A 67 3.44 23.84 20.83
N GLY A 68 3.96 23.13 21.84
CA GLY A 68 4.38 23.71 23.13
C GLY A 68 4.12 22.81 24.35
N GLY A 69 3.26 21.80 24.22
CA GLY A 69 3.04 20.81 25.28
C GLY A 69 4.21 19.85 25.45
N VAL A 70 5.03 20.04 26.49
CA VAL A 70 6.08 19.09 26.87
C VAL A 70 5.45 17.80 27.39
N GLY A 71 5.68 16.68 26.70
CA GLY A 71 5.81 15.34 27.29
C GLY A 71 4.64 14.72 28.07
N VAL A 72 3.52 15.43 28.26
CA VAL A 72 2.27 14.82 28.75
C VAL A 72 1.78 13.90 27.65
N GLY A 73 2.01 12.59 27.85
CA GLY A 73 1.97 11.65 26.75
C GLY A 73 0.62 11.58 26.03
N VAL A 74 0.64 11.04 24.81
CA VAL A 74 -0.54 10.51 24.13
C VAL A 74 -0.97 9.21 24.82
N GLY A 75 -1.24 9.33 26.12
CA GLY A 75 -1.82 8.30 26.96
C GLY A 75 -3.27 8.16 26.55
N LYS A 76 -3.49 7.36 25.51
CA LYS A 76 -4.76 6.74 25.11
C LYS A 76 -5.98 7.55 25.57
N LYS A 77 -6.41 8.52 24.75
CA LYS A 77 -7.86 8.76 24.69
C LYS A 77 -8.45 7.53 24.01
N ASP A 78 -8.64 6.50 24.82
CA ASP A 78 -8.95 5.16 24.38
C ASP A 78 -10.35 5.19 23.79
N VAL A 79 -10.44 5.28 22.46
CA VAL A 79 -11.66 4.96 21.73
C VAL A 79 -11.78 3.43 21.76
N GLY A 80 -12.00 2.91 22.98
CA GLY A 80 -12.01 1.50 23.38
C GLY A 80 -13.23 0.74 22.88
N CYS A 81 -13.57 1.04 21.64
CA CYS A 81 -14.66 0.53 20.83
C CYS A 81 -14.42 0.80 19.33
N LEU A 82 -13.27 1.33 18.88
CA LEU A 82 -13.04 1.66 17.46
C LEU A 82 -13.09 0.41 16.58
N LEU A 83 -12.37 -0.64 16.98
CA LEU A 83 -12.43 -1.97 16.38
C LEU A 83 -13.87 -2.50 16.40
N GLU A 84 -14.52 -2.46 17.56
CA GLU A 84 -15.89 -2.92 17.74
C GLU A 84 -16.92 -2.13 16.91
N THR A 85 -16.67 -0.85 16.66
CA THR A 85 -17.54 0.03 15.86
C THR A 85 -17.46 -0.38 14.39
N TYR A 86 -16.26 -0.66 13.88
CA TYR A 86 -16.08 -1.18 12.52
C TYR A 86 -16.61 -2.62 12.37
N ILE A 87 -16.46 -3.49 13.38
CA ILE A 87 -17.07 -4.83 13.35
C ILE A 87 -18.61 -4.73 13.37
N LEU A 88 -19.20 -3.88 14.22
CA LEU A 88 -20.64 -3.66 14.28
C LEU A 88 -21.19 -3.14 12.96
N LEU A 89 -20.52 -2.13 12.38
CA LEU A 89 -20.86 -1.58 11.08
C LEU A 89 -20.78 -2.64 9.97
N TRP A 90 -19.74 -3.48 9.96
CA TRP A 90 -19.63 -4.56 8.98
C TRP A 90 -20.75 -5.59 9.13
N ARG A 91 -21.05 -6.03 10.36
CA ARG A 91 -22.16 -6.96 10.65
C ARG A 91 -23.52 -6.37 10.26
N LEU A 92 -23.75 -5.07 10.46
CA LEU A 92 -24.95 -4.37 9.97
C LEU A 92 -25.05 -4.36 8.44
N VAL A 93 -23.95 -4.03 7.76
CA VAL A 93 -23.84 -3.94 6.29
C VAL A 93 -24.01 -5.30 5.59
N ASP A 94 -23.53 -6.37 6.24
CA ASP A 94 -23.59 -7.75 5.75
C ASP A 94 -24.97 -8.41 6.03
N LEU A 95 -25.42 -8.40 7.30
CA LEU A 95 -26.64 -9.08 7.73
C LEU A 95 -27.92 -8.33 7.33
N ASN A 96 -27.89 -7.01 7.14
CA ASN A 96 -29.06 -6.22 6.78
C ASN A 96 -28.87 -5.43 5.47
N LYS A 97 -29.32 -6.05 4.38
CA LYS A 97 -29.33 -5.46 3.02
C LYS A 97 -30.12 -4.14 2.93
N ARG A 98 -31.12 -3.91 3.79
CA ARG A 98 -31.91 -2.66 3.83
C ARG A 98 -31.15 -1.54 4.53
N PHE A 99 -30.43 -1.85 5.63
CA PHE A 99 -29.50 -0.91 6.26
C PHE A 99 -28.38 -0.50 5.28
N LYS A 100 -27.77 -1.48 4.58
CA LYS A 100 -26.76 -1.19 3.55
C LYS A 100 -27.31 -0.29 2.44
N ALA A 101 -28.53 -0.53 1.95
CA ALA A 101 -29.16 0.35 0.96
C ALA A 101 -29.36 1.77 1.52
N HIS A 102 -29.87 1.91 2.74
CA HIS A 102 -30.09 3.20 3.40
C HIS A 102 -28.79 4.00 3.65
N LEU A 103 -27.69 3.33 4.00
CA LEU A 103 -26.35 3.92 4.06
C LEU A 103 -25.93 4.49 2.69
N LEU A 104 -26.03 3.66 1.64
CA LEU A 104 -25.57 3.99 0.30
C LEU A 104 -26.49 4.96 -0.47
N GLU A 105 -27.76 5.09 -0.08
CA GLU A 105 -28.66 6.19 -0.48
C GLU A 105 -28.12 7.55 0.01
N GLN A 106 -27.45 7.59 1.16
CA GLN A 106 -26.98 8.82 1.80
C GLN A 106 -25.53 9.12 1.40
N SER A 107 -25.36 9.58 0.15
CA SER A 107 -24.03 9.83 -0.47
C SER A 107 -23.05 10.60 0.41
N GLY A 108 -23.46 11.70 1.06
CA GLY A 108 -22.58 12.44 1.99
C GLY A 108 -22.05 11.57 3.14
N LYS A 109 -22.92 10.82 3.82
CA LYS A 109 -22.53 9.90 4.90
C LYS A 109 -21.68 8.72 4.40
N THR A 110 -21.88 8.30 3.14
CA THR A 110 -21.02 7.30 2.48
C THR A 110 -19.62 7.87 2.24
N VAL A 111 -19.49 9.12 1.80
CA VAL A 111 -18.18 9.81 1.68
C VAL A 111 -17.52 9.97 3.03
N ASP A 112 -18.22 10.50 4.05
CA ASP A 112 -17.68 10.66 5.41
C ASP A 112 -17.18 9.33 5.99
N LEU A 113 -17.96 8.25 5.83
CA LEU A 113 -17.56 6.90 6.25
C LEU A 113 -16.28 6.42 5.55
N VAL A 114 -16.16 6.63 4.24
CA VAL A 114 -14.97 6.24 3.48
C VAL A 114 -13.75 7.05 3.92
N VAL A 115 -13.92 8.33 4.24
CA VAL A 115 -12.86 9.14 4.84
C VAL A 115 -12.43 8.58 6.19
N TYR A 116 -13.37 8.25 7.09
CA TYR A 116 -13.04 7.65 8.39
C TYR A 116 -12.30 6.31 8.26
N ILE A 117 -12.76 5.41 7.38
CA ILE A 117 -12.10 4.13 7.09
C ILE A 117 -10.66 4.36 6.62
N LEU A 118 -10.46 5.22 5.62
CA LEU A 118 -9.15 5.44 5.00
C LEU A 118 -8.18 6.20 5.92
N VAL A 119 -8.66 7.19 6.68
CA VAL A 119 -7.86 7.89 7.68
C VAL A 119 -7.43 6.94 8.81
N THR A 120 -8.32 6.04 9.24
CA THR A 120 -7.93 4.99 10.21
C THR A 120 -6.87 4.05 9.62
N CYS A 121 -7.00 3.65 8.35
CA CYS A 121 -5.94 2.89 7.67
C CYS A 121 -4.62 3.67 7.59
N LEU A 122 -4.65 4.96 7.31
CA LEU A 122 -3.44 5.79 7.14
C LEU A 122 -2.72 6.09 8.47
N GLU A 123 -3.42 6.18 9.59
CA GLU A 123 -2.80 6.35 10.91
C GLU A 123 -2.14 5.05 11.39
N LEU A 124 -2.81 3.91 11.13
CA LEU A 124 -2.46 2.63 11.76
C LEU A 124 -1.59 1.72 10.87
N LYS A 125 -1.35 2.08 9.60
CA LYS A 125 -0.62 1.24 8.63
C LYS A 125 0.79 0.84 9.06
N ASP A 126 1.46 1.67 9.85
CA ASP A 126 2.86 1.47 10.26
C ASP A 126 2.99 0.79 11.65
N ASP A 127 1.86 0.39 12.29
CA ASP A 127 1.83 -0.44 13.51
C ASP A 127 1.39 -1.89 13.19
N PRO A 128 2.29 -2.88 13.23
CA PRO A 128 1.96 -4.29 12.95
C PRO A 128 0.88 -4.89 13.86
N ALA A 129 0.67 -4.35 15.07
CA ALA A 129 -0.40 -4.82 15.95
C ALA A 129 -1.80 -4.50 15.37
N GLN A 130 -1.93 -3.47 14.54
CA GLN A 130 -3.19 -3.07 13.91
C GLN A 130 -3.50 -3.84 12.61
N ASN A 131 -2.61 -4.73 12.15
CA ASN A 131 -2.80 -5.51 10.92
C ASN A 131 -4.14 -6.29 10.88
N GLY A 132 -4.70 -6.65 12.05
CA GLY A 132 -6.06 -7.20 12.16
C GLY A 132 -7.16 -6.18 11.81
N LEU A 133 -7.07 -4.96 12.34
CA LEU A 133 -8.00 -3.86 12.07
C LEU A 133 -7.86 -3.34 10.63
N LEU A 134 -6.63 -3.18 10.12
CA LEU A 134 -6.40 -2.77 8.73
C LEU A 134 -7.00 -3.77 7.72
N ARG A 135 -6.92 -5.07 8.02
CA ARG A 135 -7.54 -6.15 7.23
C ARG A 135 -9.07 -6.13 7.31
N LEU A 136 -9.64 -5.86 8.49
CA LEU A 136 -11.09 -5.61 8.66
C LEU A 136 -11.54 -4.42 7.80
N LEU A 137 -10.80 -3.31 7.84
CA LEU A 137 -11.12 -2.08 7.11
C LEU A 137 -11.06 -2.28 5.59
N SER A 138 -10.07 -3.02 5.07
CA SER A 138 -9.99 -3.33 3.65
C SER A 138 -11.14 -4.23 3.16
N TYR A 139 -11.56 -5.22 3.96
CA TYR A 139 -12.73 -6.06 3.64
C TYR A 139 -14.05 -5.30 3.74
N LEU A 140 -14.20 -4.36 4.68
CA LEU A 140 -15.35 -3.46 4.76
C LEU A 140 -15.42 -2.55 3.52
N LEU A 141 -14.29 -1.96 3.11
CA LEU A 141 -14.19 -1.14 1.89
C LEU A 141 -14.51 -1.95 0.63
N GLN A 142 -14.07 -3.22 0.55
CA GLN A 142 -14.42 -4.13 -0.55
C GLN A 142 -15.92 -4.49 -0.54
N THR A 143 -16.52 -4.65 0.65
CA THR A 143 -17.95 -4.95 0.82
C THR A 143 -18.84 -3.78 0.40
N LEU A 144 -18.40 -2.54 0.66
CA LEU A 144 -19.11 -1.30 0.30
C LEU A 144 -18.92 -0.92 -1.17
N SER A 145 -17.71 -1.05 -1.73
CA SER A 145 -17.41 -0.73 -3.13
C SER A 145 -18.18 -1.59 -4.14
N ALA A 146 -18.51 -2.84 -3.79
CA ALA A 146 -19.23 -3.77 -4.65
C ALA A 146 -20.74 -3.46 -4.86
N ASN A 147 -21.13 -2.18 -4.82
CA ASN A 147 -22.50 -1.68 -4.96
C ASN A 147 -22.48 -0.32 -5.71
N GLU A 148 -23.19 -0.21 -6.83
CA GLU A 148 -23.17 0.97 -7.72
C GLU A 148 -23.30 2.36 -7.05
N PRO A 149 -24.21 2.61 -6.08
CA PRO A 149 -24.35 3.94 -5.49
C PRO A 149 -23.10 4.40 -4.73
N PHE A 150 -22.30 3.47 -4.20
CA PHE A 150 -21.03 3.77 -3.56
C PHE A 150 -20.07 4.44 -4.56
N GLY A 151 -19.78 3.78 -5.68
CA GLY A 151 -18.87 4.30 -6.69
C GLY A 151 -19.29 5.67 -7.21
N LYS A 152 -20.60 5.85 -7.49
CA LYS A 152 -21.16 7.14 -7.91
C LYS A 152 -21.06 8.23 -6.84
N SER A 153 -21.18 7.88 -5.56
CA SER A 153 -21.10 8.85 -4.46
C SER A 153 -19.70 9.45 -4.28
N LEU A 154 -18.63 8.70 -4.58
CA LEU A 154 -17.26 9.13 -4.33
C LEU A 154 -16.75 10.23 -5.27
N ASN A 155 -17.42 10.49 -6.39
CA ASN A 155 -17.07 11.63 -7.25
C ASN A 155 -17.39 13.00 -6.61
N GLN A 156 -18.06 13.02 -5.45
CA GLN A 156 -18.30 14.24 -4.68
C GLN A 156 -17.02 14.74 -4.00
N THR A 157 -16.93 16.06 -3.77
CA THR A 157 -15.86 16.66 -2.98
C THR A 157 -16.04 16.36 -1.49
N ILE A 158 -14.93 16.13 -0.81
CA ILE A 158 -14.92 15.79 0.62
C ILE A 158 -15.26 17.05 1.44
N ARG A 159 -16.14 16.88 2.44
CA ARG A 159 -16.55 17.94 3.38
C ARG A 159 -15.95 17.75 4.78
N THR A 160 -15.58 16.51 5.12
CA THR A 160 -14.87 16.12 6.32
C THR A 160 -13.45 16.73 6.33
N ALA A 161 -13.03 17.33 7.45
CA ALA A 161 -11.73 18.01 7.54
C ALA A 161 -10.57 17.02 7.79
N ILE A 162 -9.92 16.54 6.73
CA ILE A 162 -8.78 15.59 6.76
C ILE A 162 -7.53 16.22 7.41
N PRO A 163 -6.75 15.50 8.22
CA PRO A 163 -5.47 15.99 8.74
C PRO A 163 -4.49 16.35 7.62
N ALA A 164 -3.85 17.52 7.72
CA ALA A 164 -3.07 18.11 6.62
C ALA A 164 -1.95 17.20 6.05
N ARG A 165 -1.42 16.27 6.85
CA ARG A 165 -0.43 15.24 6.43
C ARG A 165 -0.94 14.30 5.31
N TRP A 166 -2.25 14.20 5.11
CA TRP A 166 -2.90 13.41 4.07
C TRP A 166 -3.89 14.23 3.23
N GLY A 167 -3.73 15.55 3.17
CA GLY A 167 -4.56 16.40 2.33
C GLY A 167 -4.42 16.02 0.85
N VAL A 168 -5.53 15.69 0.20
CA VAL A 168 -5.61 15.40 -1.24
C VAL A 168 -6.61 16.36 -1.88
N SER A 169 -6.19 17.01 -2.97
CA SER A 169 -7.05 17.89 -3.75
C SER A 169 -7.88 17.08 -4.74
N GLY A 170 -9.21 17.15 -4.63
CA GLY A 170 -10.13 16.51 -5.58
C GLY A 170 -11.40 15.97 -4.94
N SER A 171 -11.84 14.82 -5.45
CA SER A 171 -13.00 14.05 -5.01
C SER A 171 -12.67 13.04 -3.89
N ALA A 172 -13.67 12.34 -3.38
CA ALA A 172 -13.45 11.19 -2.50
C ALA A 172 -12.84 9.98 -3.24
N VAL A 173 -13.00 9.86 -4.57
CA VAL A 173 -12.24 8.90 -5.39
C VAL A 173 -10.74 9.22 -5.34
N ASP A 174 -10.36 10.50 -5.47
CA ASP A 174 -8.95 10.90 -5.43
C ASP A 174 -8.30 10.55 -4.10
N PHE A 175 -8.97 10.88 -3.00
CA PHE A 175 -8.52 10.52 -1.66
C PHE A 175 -8.48 8.99 -1.45
N MET A 176 -9.48 8.25 -1.93
CA MET A 176 -9.49 6.78 -1.87
C MET A 176 -8.31 6.16 -2.60
N ILE A 177 -8.01 6.61 -3.82
CA ILE A 177 -6.89 6.09 -4.62
C ILE A 177 -5.54 6.43 -3.98
N VAL A 178 -5.33 7.69 -3.56
CA VAL A 178 -4.07 8.11 -2.94
C VAL A 178 -3.86 7.44 -1.57
N SER A 179 -4.93 7.22 -0.80
CA SER A 179 -4.89 6.50 0.47
C SER A 179 -4.60 5.01 0.28
N ILE A 180 -5.31 4.35 -0.65
CA ILE A 180 -5.07 2.94 -0.99
C ILE A 180 -3.63 2.74 -1.48
N TYR A 181 -3.12 3.64 -2.31
CA TYR A 181 -1.70 3.65 -2.67
C TYR A 181 -0.82 3.70 -1.41
N SER A 182 -0.94 4.75 -0.59
CA SER A 182 -0.11 4.92 0.62
C SER A 182 -0.12 3.72 1.57
N VAL A 183 -1.24 2.97 1.65
CA VAL A 183 -1.37 1.73 2.43
C VAL A 183 -0.75 0.54 1.70
N ALA A 184 -1.06 0.34 0.41
CA ALA A 184 -0.49 -0.74 -0.41
C ALA A 184 1.04 -0.60 -0.62
N THR A 185 1.60 0.56 -0.31
CA THR A 185 3.03 0.87 -0.39
C THR A 185 3.76 0.76 0.96
N THR A 186 3.06 0.41 2.04
CA THR A 186 3.65 0.18 3.37
C THR A 186 4.01 -1.32 3.55
N PRO A 187 5.18 -1.65 4.14
CA PRO A 187 5.62 -3.02 4.38
C PRO A 187 4.63 -3.91 5.12
N GLY A 188 4.68 -5.21 4.85
CA GLY A 188 3.91 -6.23 5.57
C GLY A 188 2.40 -6.23 5.28
N LEU A 189 1.91 -5.25 4.51
CA LEU A 189 0.48 -5.10 4.20
C LEU A 189 0.04 -5.86 2.94
N ASN A 190 0.89 -6.72 2.35
CA ASN A 190 0.57 -7.59 1.21
C ASN A 190 -0.79 -8.33 1.35
N PRO A 191 -1.18 -8.86 2.53
CA PRO A 191 -2.49 -9.51 2.72
C PRO A 191 -3.72 -8.60 2.56
N LEU A 192 -3.54 -7.28 2.49
CA LEU A 192 -4.61 -6.29 2.27
C LEU A 192 -4.76 -5.96 0.78
N PHE A 193 -3.70 -6.14 -0.03
CA PHE A 193 -3.68 -5.70 -1.43
C PHE A 193 -4.87 -6.23 -2.24
N PRO A 194 -5.27 -7.52 -2.18
CA PRO A 194 -6.40 -8.01 -2.95
C PRO A 194 -7.71 -7.25 -2.67
N ALA A 195 -8.00 -6.95 -1.40
CA ALA A 195 -9.21 -6.26 -1.02
C ALA A 195 -9.19 -4.77 -1.42
N LEU A 196 -8.05 -4.11 -1.28
CA LEU A 196 -7.89 -2.70 -1.66
C LEU A 196 -7.91 -2.52 -3.18
N THR A 197 -7.23 -3.38 -3.96
CA THR A 197 -7.23 -3.31 -5.43
C THR A 197 -8.60 -3.68 -6.01
N ILE A 198 -9.28 -4.70 -5.46
CA ILE A 198 -10.67 -4.99 -5.85
C ILE A 198 -11.60 -3.81 -5.49
N SER A 199 -11.34 -3.09 -4.40
CA SER A 199 -12.14 -1.90 -4.05
C SER A 199 -12.04 -0.78 -5.10
N ILE A 200 -10.88 -0.62 -5.75
CA ILE A 200 -10.69 0.29 -6.88
C ILE A 200 -11.40 -0.26 -8.13
N ALA A 201 -11.18 -1.53 -8.48
CA ALA A 201 -11.80 -2.15 -9.66
C ALA A 201 -13.34 -2.07 -9.60
N ASN A 202 -13.94 -2.32 -8.44
CA ASN A 202 -15.37 -2.23 -8.20
C ASN A 202 -15.99 -0.84 -8.48
N ILE A 203 -15.25 0.25 -8.23
CA ILE A 203 -15.75 1.62 -8.47
C ILE A 203 -15.39 2.15 -9.86
N SER A 204 -14.43 1.53 -10.54
CA SER A 204 -13.85 2.03 -11.80
C SER A 204 -14.85 2.39 -12.93
N PRO A 205 -16.00 1.70 -13.14
CA PRO A 205 -16.99 2.09 -14.15
C PRO A 205 -17.70 3.43 -13.86
N TYR A 206 -17.56 3.92 -12.63
CA TYR A 206 -18.29 5.08 -12.11
C TYR A 206 -17.37 6.27 -11.76
N ILE A 207 -16.05 6.12 -11.87
CA ILE A 207 -15.08 7.20 -11.60
C ILE A 207 -15.26 8.31 -12.65
N THR A 208 -15.38 9.56 -12.21
CA THR A 208 -15.34 10.73 -13.10
C THR A 208 -14.41 11.81 -12.57
N HIS A 209 -13.81 12.58 -13.48
CA HIS A 209 -12.97 13.75 -13.19
C HIS A 209 -11.78 13.49 -12.25
N ILE A 210 -11.23 12.26 -12.27
CA ILE A 210 -10.05 11.89 -11.48
C ILE A 210 -8.90 12.89 -11.69
N GLY A 211 -8.29 13.32 -10.59
CA GLY A 211 -7.19 14.27 -10.57
C GLY A 211 -5.85 13.67 -11.00
N VAL A 212 -4.90 14.55 -11.30
CA VAL A 212 -3.54 14.18 -11.75
C VAL A 212 -2.81 13.33 -10.69
N GLN A 213 -2.95 13.65 -9.40
CA GLN A 213 -2.31 12.92 -8.31
C GLN A 213 -2.83 11.48 -8.18
N ALA A 214 -4.15 11.30 -8.20
CA ALA A 214 -4.76 9.96 -8.14
C ALA A 214 -4.43 9.14 -9.40
N SER A 215 -4.51 9.76 -10.59
CA SER A 215 -4.09 9.14 -11.84
C SER A 215 -2.63 8.64 -11.78
N ALA A 216 -1.72 9.48 -11.29
CA ALA A 216 -0.31 9.13 -11.08
C ALA A 216 -0.13 7.98 -10.07
N ARG A 217 -0.93 7.93 -9.00
CA ARG A 217 -0.87 6.85 -8.01
C ARG A 217 -1.48 5.53 -8.50
N LEU A 218 -2.50 5.54 -9.38
CA LEU A 218 -2.96 4.31 -10.06
C LEU A 218 -1.85 3.71 -10.95
N LEU A 219 -1.21 4.53 -11.80
CA LEU A 219 -0.12 4.06 -12.65
C LEU A 219 1.12 3.66 -11.83
N GLY A 220 1.38 4.32 -10.69
CA GLY A 220 2.40 3.90 -9.73
C GLY A 220 2.10 2.53 -9.11
N LEU A 221 0.84 2.24 -8.77
CA LEU A 221 0.43 0.94 -8.23
C LEU A 221 0.52 -0.17 -9.29
N PHE A 222 0.17 0.15 -10.54
CA PHE A 222 0.37 -0.74 -11.68
C PHE A 222 1.85 -1.09 -11.87
N LYS A 223 2.74 -0.09 -11.98
CA LYS A 223 4.20 -0.28 -12.08
C LYS A 223 4.76 -1.13 -10.93
N ALA A 224 4.29 -0.89 -9.70
CA ALA A 224 4.72 -1.67 -8.54
C ALA A 224 4.30 -3.14 -8.62
N PHE A 225 3.06 -3.41 -9.00
CA PHE A 225 2.54 -4.78 -9.09
C PHE A 225 2.91 -5.52 -10.39
N SER A 226 3.26 -4.81 -11.47
CA SER A 226 3.77 -5.39 -12.72
C SER A 226 5.29 -5.58 -12.72
N ALA A 227 5.99 -5.19 -11.65
CA ALA A 227 7.44 -5.33 -11.56
C ALA A 227 7.84 -6.81 -11.45
N PRO A 228 8.81 -7.31 -12.24
CA PRO A 228 9.19 -8.73 -12.26
C PRO A 228 9.46 -9.37 -10.89
N ASN A 229 10.14 -8.66 -9.99
CA ASN A 229 10.47 -9.13 -8.64
C ASN A 229 9.25 -9.27 -7.71
N PHE A 230 8.17 -8.53 -7.99
CA PHE A 230 6.90 -8.69 -7.29
C PHE A 230 6.04 -9.75 -7.97
N LEU A 231 5.83 -9.64 -9.30
CA LEU A 231 5.06 -10.59 -10.10
C LEU A 231 5.46 -12.04 -9.86
N LEU A 232 6.77 -12.33 -9.94
CA LEU A 232 7.32 -13.68 -9.82
C LEU A 232 7.48 -14.15 -8.35
N GLY A 233 7.14 -13.31 -7.36
CA GLY A 233 7.42 -13.58 -5.94
C GLY A 233 6.31 -14.27 -5.14
N ASP A 234 5.11 -14.44 -5.72
CA ASP A 234 3.97 -15.15 -5.10
C ASP A 234 2.94 -15.53 -6.18
N GLU A 235 2.30 -16.69 -6.04
CA GLU A 235 1.26 -17.19 -6.97
C GLU A 235 0.10 -16.20 -7.14
N GLY A 236 -0.25 -15.46 -6.08
CA GLY A 236 -1.37 -14.52 -6.05
C GLY A 236 -1.09 -13.15 -6.67
N HIS A 237 0.18 -12.75 -6.85
CA HIS A 237 0.54 -11.39 -7.26
C HIS A 237 0.06 -10.99 -8.67
N PRO A 238 0.15 -11.83 -9.73
CA PRO A 238 -0.37 -11.48 -11.08
C PRO A 238 -1.85 -11.12 -11.10
N ARG A 239 -2.64 -11.66 -10.16
CA ARG A 239 -4.08 -11.36 -10.03
C ARG A 239 -4.35 -9.92 -9.59
N LEU A 240 -3.41 -9.27 -8.89
CA LEU A 240 -3.51 -7.85 -8.55
C LEU A 240 -3.36 -6.97 -9.80
N VAL A 241 -2.48 -7.34 -10.72
CA VAL A 241 -2.29 -6.66 -12.00
C VAL A 241 -3.52 -6.82 -12.89
N TYR A 242 -4.14 -8.01 -12.93
CA TYR A 242 -5.44 -8.22 -13.59
C TYR A 242 -6.49 -7.21 -13.13
N TYR A 243 -6.65 -6.98 -11.82
CA TYR A 243 -7.63 -6.03 -11.29
C TYR A 243 -7.30 -4.55 -11.61
N LEU A 244 -6.02 -4.21 -11.81
CA LEU A 244 -5.62 -2.87 -12.27
C LEU A 244 -5.86 -2.69 -13.78
N LEU A 245 -5.65 -3.72 -14.60
CA LEU A 245 -6.05 -3.71 -16.00
C LEU A 245 -7.58 -3.63 -16.15
N GLU A 246 -8.34 -4.38 -15.34
CA GLU A 246 -9.79 -4.24 -15.21
C GLU A 246 -10.19 -2.79 -14.87
N THR A 247 -9.50 -2.17 -13.91
CA THR A 247 -9.70 -0.74 -13.54
C THR A 247 -9.50 0.20 -14.73
N PHE A 248 -8.38 0.08 -15.46
CA PHE A 248 -8.09 0.96 -16.59
C PHE A 248 -9.07 0.74 -17.76
N ASN A 249 -9.37 -0.52 -18.08
CA ASN A 249 -10.33 -0.88 -19.12
C ASN A 249 -11.73 -0.36 -18.81
N SER A 250 -12.23 -0.51 -17.59
CA SER A 250 -13.55 0.00 -17.21
C SER A 250 -13.65 1.53 -17.28
N VAL A 251 -12.57 2.27 -17.01
CA VAL A 251 -12.56 3.72 -17.28
C VAL A 251 -12.58 3.99 -18.78
N LEU A 252 -11.76 3.31 -19.59
CA LEU A 252 -11.76 3.48 -21.05
C LEU A 252 -13.10 3.12 -21.71
N TYR A 253 -13.82 2.13 -21.19
CA TYR A 253 -15.12 1.69 -21.72
C TYR A 253 -16.31 2.56 -21.30
N HIS A 254 -16.26 3.21 -20.13
CA HIS A 254 -17.45 3.85 -19.55
C HIS A 254 -17.28 5.34 -19.25
N GLN A 255 -16.04 5.81 -19.10
CA GLN A 255 -15.71 7.12 -18.52
C GLN A 255 -14.41 7.72 -19.10
N LEU A 256 -14.09 7.45 -20.37
CA LEU A 256 -12.85 7.93 -21.02
C LEU A 256 -12.81 9.47 -21.04
N ASN A 257 -13.84 10.05 -21.64
CA ASN A 257 -14.02 11.48 -21.91
C ASN A 257 -14.09 12.31 -20.62
N THR A 258 -14.55 11.71 -19.52
CA THR A 258 -14.68 12.36 -18.21
C THR A 258 -13.40 12.27 -17.37
N ASN A 259 -12.43 11.44 -17.74
CA ASN A 259 -11.17 11.20 -17.01
C ASN A 259 -9.89 11.42 -17.85
N PRO A 260 -9.74 12.52 -18.61
CA PRO A 260 -8.61 12.69 -19.54
C PRO A 260 -7.24 12.76 -18.83
N ASN A 261 -7.19 13.08 -17.53
CA ASN A 261 -5.97 12.95 -16.70
C ASN A 261 -5.45 11.51 -16.65
N LEU A 262 -6.34 10.54 -16.42
CA LEU A 262 -5.98 9.12 -16.33
C LEU A 262 -5.70 8.54 -17.71
N VAL A 263 -6.49 8.89 -18.73
CA VAL A 263 -6.22 8.49 -20.12
C VAL A 263 -4.83 8.98 -20.55
N TYR A 264 -4.49 10.25 -20.31
CA TYR A 264 -3.15 10.76 -20.59
C TYR A 264 -2.04 10.05 -19.79
N ALA A 265 -2.29 9.68 -18.52
CA ALA A 265 -1.34 8.92 -17.71
C ALA A 265 -1.10 7.49 -18.23
N ILE A 266 -2.15 6.81 -18.72
CA ILE A 266 -2.06 5.51 -19.40
C ILE A 266 -1.21 5.65 -20.67
N LEU A 267 -1.50 6.64 -21.52
CA LEU A 267 -0.80 6.87 -22.78
C LEU A 267 0.69 7.25 -22.58
N ARG A 268 1.04 7.99 -21.52
CA ARG A 268 2.44 8.25 -21.14
C ARG A 268 3.15 6.99 -20.61
N SER A 269 2.41 5.98 -20.14
CA SER A 269 2.93 4.73 -19.56
C SER A 269 2.87 3.54 -20.53
N HIS A 270 2.78 3.78 -21.85
CA HIS A 270 2.64 2.73 -22.86
C HIS A 270 3.71 1.64 -22.78
N ASN A 271 4.97 2.00 -22.51
CA ASN A 271 6.07 1.04 -22.37
C ASN A 271 5.87 0.05 -21.23
N ASP A 272 5.18 0.44 -20.16
CA ASP A 272 4.89 -0.44 -19.02
C ASP A 272 3.85 -1.51 -19.40
N PHE A 273 2.80 -1.12 -20.14
CA PHE A 273 1.81 -2.05 -20.67
C PHE A 273 2.39 -2.96 -21.77
N GLN A 274 3.28 -2.44 -22.62
CA GLN A 274 3.96 -3.23 -23.65
C GLN A 274 4.93 -4.25 -23.05
N THR A 275 5.75 -3.85 -22.06
CA THR A 275 6.64 -4.77 -21.31
C THR A 275 5.86 -5.87 -20.60
N LEU A 276 4.67 -5.56 -20.06
CA LEU A 276 3.79 -6.56 -19.45
C LEU A 276 3.17 -7.50 -20.51
N ALA A 277 2.84 -6.98 -21.69
CA ALA A 277 2.31 -7.78 -22.80
C ALA A 277 3.35 -8.77 -23.37
N THR A 278 4.62 -8.38 -23.44
CA THR A 278 5.73 -9.22 -23.91
C THR A 278 6.48 -9.94 -22.77
N PHE A 279 5.92 -9.96 -21.56
CA PHE A 279 6.56 -10.55 -20.39
C PHE A 279 6.80 -12.05 -20.55
N THR A 280 8.01 -12.51 -20.20
CA THR A 280 8.39 -13.92 -20.12
C THR A 280 9.11 -14.18 -18.80
N LEU A 281 9.23 -15.45 -18.39
CA LEU A 281 10.00 -15.78 -17.20
C LEU A 281 11.46 -15.30 -17.33
N MET A 282 12.08 -15.53 -18.49
CA MET A 282 13.48 -15.17 -18.76
C MET A 282 13.71 -13.66 -18.78
N SER A 283 12.80 -12.86 -19.37
CA SER A 283 12.94 -11.39 -19.31
C SER A 283 12.76 -10.87 -17.89
N GLY A 284 11.80 -11.41 -17.14
CA GLY A 284 11.60 -11.07 -15.73
C GLY A 284 12.79 -11.40 -14.83
N LEU A 285 13.37 -12.59 -14.97
CA LEU A 285 14.56 -13.02 -14.23
C LEU A 285 15.80 -12.19 -14.61
N ARG A 286 16.00 -11.90 -15.90
CA ARG A 286 17.11 -11.06 -16.38
C ARG A 286 17.03 -9.64 -15.78
N ASP A 287 15.84 -9.06 -15.69
CA ASP A 287 15.63 -7.77 -15.01
C ASP A 287 15.78 -7.82 -13.48
N ILE A 288 15.57 -8.97 -12.84
CA ILE A 288 15.89 -9.17 -11.41
C ILE A 288 17.41 -9.25 -11.21
N LYS A 289 18.11 -10.09 -11.99
CA LYS A 289 19.58 -10.22 -11.98
C LYS A 289 20.25 -8.85 -12.21
N ARG A 290 19.80 -8.12 -13.23
CA ARG A 290 20.28 -6.78 -13.58
C ARG A 290 20.09 -5.76 -12.44
N ARG A 291 18.93 -5.74 -11.79
CA ARG A 291 18.69 -4.81 -10.65
C ARG A 291 19.48 -5.19 -9.40
N LYS A 292 19.60 -6.50 -9.08
CA LYS A 292 20.50 -6.97 -8.02
C LYS A 292 21.96 -6.54 -8.27
N PHE A 293 22.45 -6.68 -9.51
CA PHE A 293 23.80 -6.25 -9.88
C PHE A 293 24.02 -4.74 -9.75
N LEU A 294 23.10 -3.91 -10.26
CA LEU A 294 23.19 -2.45 -10.14
C LEU A 294 23.23 -1.99 -8.67
N ARG A 295 22.41 -2.61 -7.80
CA ARG A 295 22.44 -2.40 -6.34
C ARG A 295 23.78 -2.78 -5.73
N ALA A 296 24.31 -3.97 -6.05
CA ALA A 296 25.60 -4.45 -5.54
C ALA A 296 26.79 -3.59 -6.01
N ALA A 297 26.73 -3.05 -7.23
CA ALA A 297 27.74 -2.13 -7.76
C ALA A 297 27.65 -0.70 -7.19
N GLY A 298 26.65 -0.39 -6.35
CA GLY A 298 26.38 0.95 -5.85
C GLY A 298 25.90 1.93 -6.94
N ILE A 299 25.52 1.44 -8.12
CA ILE A 299 25.12 2.25 -9.27
C ILE A 299 23.62 2.57 -9.13
N THR A 300 23.32 3.65 -8.41
CA THR A 300 22.03 4.32 -8.57
C THR A 300 21.93 4.84 -10.00
N ASN A 301 20.84 4.49 -10.67
CA ASN A 301 20.64 4.72 -12.11
C ASN A 301 20.78 6.23 -12.43
N PRO A 302 21.60 6.68 -13.40
CA PRO A 302 21.97 8.10 -13.56
C PRO A 302 20.83 9.08 -13.93
N TYR A 303 19.59 8.61 -14.08
CA TYR A 303 18.38 9.45 -14.08
C TYR A 303 17.93 9.90 -12.68
N HIS A 304 18.62 9.50 -11.60
CA HIS A 304 18.03 9.36 -10.26
C HIS A 304 18.73 10.13 -9.13
N THR A 305 19.48 11.20 -9.42
CA THR A 305 20.06 12.09 -8.39
C THR A 305 19.84 13.58 -8.68
N ASN A 306 18.72 14.13 -8.19
CA ASN A 306 18.55 15.56 -7.87
C ASN A 306 17.19 15.80 -7.15
N LEU A 307 17.08 15.48 -5.85
CA LEU A 307 16.42 16.27 -4.78
C LEU A 307 16.26 15.47 -3.46
N THR A 308 17.37 15.14 -2.76
CA THR A 308 17.33 14.48 -1.44
C THR A 308 17.90 15.31 -0.29
N ASN A 309 18.27 16.58 -0.54
CA ASN A 309 18.71 17.53 0.48
C ASN A 309 18.02 18.90 0.27
N LEU A 310 16.80 19.07 0.82
CA LEU A 310 16.30 20.31 1.45
C LEU A 310 14.86 20.11 1.98
N THR A 311 14.69 19.82 3.27
CA THR A 311 13.38 19.71 3.94
C THR A 311 13.11 20.88 4.89
N THR A 312 13.31 22.12 4.43
CA THR A 312 12.95 23.33 5.19
C THR A 312 12.48 24.48 4.29
N ARG A 313 11.17 24.76 4.37
CA ARG A 313 10.44 25.94 3.83
C ARG A 313 10.43 26.16 2.31
N GLY A 314 9.23 26.44 1.79
CA GLY A 314 9.01 26.99 0.43
C GLY A 314 7.94 26.21 -0.33
N GLY A 315 6.89 26.89 -0.81
CA GLY A 315 5.82 26.27 -1.58
C GLY A 315 5.94 26.57 -3.08
N GLY A 316 5.64 25.58 -3.92
CA GLY A 316 5.57 25.71 -5.38
C GLY A 316 5.38 24.33 -6.04
N PRO A 317 4.46 24.16 -7.02
CA PRO A 317 4.16 22.85 -7.59
C PRO A 317 5.16 22.45 -8.69
N GLY A 318 6.05 21.50 -8.39
CA GLY A 318 6.89 20.81 -9.39
C GLY A 318 6.25 19.49 -9.85
N ASN A 319 6.13 19.29 -11.16
CA ASN A 319 5.40 18.14 -11.73
C ASN A 319 6.33 17.11 -12.42
N GLY A 320 6.07 15.83 -12.19
CA GLY A 320 6.31 14.78 -13.17
C GLY A 320 7.74 14.23 -13.32
N ASN A 321 8.21 13.45 -12.33
CA ASN A 321 9.00 12.24 -12.62
C ASN A 321 9.08 11.23 -11.44
N GLY A 322 8.83 11.63 -10.19
CA GLY A 322 8.92 10.74 -9.00
C GLY A 322 7.92 9.57 -8.89
N ILE A 323 7.25 9.19 -9.97
CA ILE A 323 6.32 8.04 -9.99
C ILE A 323 7.10 6.73 -10.14
N THR A 324 8.14 6.71 -10.98
CA THR A 324 9.01 5.53 -11.16
C THR A 324 9.85 5.28 -9.92
N THR A 325 10.45 6.33 -9.37
CA THR A 325 11.28 6.28 -8.16
C THR A 325 10.53 5.68 -6.98
N ASP A 326 9.29 6.13 -6.74
CA ASP A 326 8.41 5.56 -5.72
C ASP A 326 8.07 4.11 -6.10
N ALA A 327 7.54 3.84 -7.29
CA ALA A 327 7.05 2.51 -7.68
C ALA A 327 8.14 1.43 -7.71
N GLU A 328 9.38 1.77 -8.05
CA GLU A 328 10.53 0.86 -8.01
C GLU A 328 10.94 0.55 -6.57
N MET A 329 11.07 1.57 -5.70
CA MET A 329 11.27 1.35 -4.26
C MET A 329 10.13 0.55 -3.63
N ILE A 330 8.89 0.71 -4.10
CA ILE A 330 7.72 -0.02 -3.61
C ILE A 330 7.77 -1.49 -4.05
N ALA A 331 8.05 -1.77 -5.33
CA ALA A 331 8.21 -3.12 -5.82
C ALA A 331 9.35 -3.85 -5.09
N GLU A 332 10.48 -3.16 -4.89
CA GLU A 332 11.61 -3.65 -4.09
C GLU A 332 11.19 -3.94 -2.65
N LYS A 333 10.57 -2.96 -1.97
CA LYS A 333 10.11 -3.08 -0.57
C LYS A 333 8.97 -4.08 -0.37
N ALA A 334 8.19 -4.40 -1.40
CA ALA A 334 7.17 -5.46 -1.36
C ALA A 334 7.73 -6.87 -1.65
N ALA A 335 8.93 -6.96 -2.24
CA ALA A 335 9.60 -8.21 -2.62
C ALA A 335 10.81 -8.59 -1.73
N LEU A 336 11.35 -7.66 -0.93
CA LEU A 336 12.48 -7.92 -0.01
C LEU A 336 12.08 -8.36 1.40
N LEU A 337 10.78 -8.52 1.70
CA LEU A 337 10.27 -8.74 3.07
C LEU A 337 10.39 -10.20 3.55
N GLY A 338 11.62 -10.70 3.65
CA GLY A 338 11.91 -12.05 4.16
C GLY A 338 13.33 -12.28 4.69
N VAL A 339 14.26 -11.34 4.51
CA VAL A 339 15.65 -11.44 5.00
C VAL A 339 16.03 -10.11 5.64
N ASP A 340 16.42 -10.14 6.92
CA ASP A 340 17.08 -9.01 7.57
C ASP A 340 18.51 -8.89 6.99
N PRO A 341 18.99 -7.68 6.63
CA PRO A 341 20.28 -7.51 5.97
C PRO A 341 21.51 -7.85 6.85
N GLU A 342 21.30 -8.36 8.05
CA GLU A 342 22.34 -8.85 8.96
C GLU A 342 22.59 -10.38 8.84
N GLU A 343 21.76 -11.15 8.13
CA GLU A 343 21.94 -12.61 8.00
C GLU A 343 22.80 -13.08 6.81
N GLU A 344 23.08 -12.24 5.80
CA GLU A 344 23.92 -12.65 4.64
C GLU A 344 25.40 -12.88 5.02
N ASP A 345 25.91 -12.27 6.09
CA ASP A 345 27.31 -12.42 6.54
C ASP A 345 27.64 -13.80 7.17
N GLY A 346 26.63 -14.62 7.48
CA GLY A 346 26.80 -15.85 8.26
C GLY A 346 27.36 -17.07 7.50
N LEU A 347 27.25 -17.12 6.17
CA LEU A 347 27.32 -18.38 5.42
C LEU A 347 28.64 -18.70 4.69
N HIS A 348 29.67 -17.84 4.75
CA HIS A 348 30.81 -17.93 3.83
C HIS A 348 32.22 -18.12 4.43
N LEU A 349 32.34 -18.62 5.67
CA LEU A 349 33.65 -18.77 6.33
C LEU A 349 33.81 -20.02 7.24
N ALA A 350 33.50 -21.21 6.70
CA ALA A 350 33.53 -22.47 7.45
C ALA A 350 34.26 -23.67 6.79
N HIS A 351 35.27 -23.45 5.93
CA HIS A 351 36.13 -24.56 5.44
C HIS A 351 37.54 -24.13 4.98
N ALA A 352 38.50 -23.96 5.90
CA ALA A 352 39.93 -23.96 5.58
C ALA A 352 40.84 -24.27 6.78
N HIS A 353 41.70 -25.29 6.62
CA HIS A 353 42.91 -25.62 7.40
C HIS A 353 42.83 -26.00 8.90
N ALA A 354 43.69 -26.95 9.24
CA ALA A 354 43.98 -27.47 10.58
C ALA A 354 45.50 -27.43 10.85
N GLN A 355 45.92 -27.99 12.00
CA GLN A 355 47.25 -27.93 12.65
C GLN A 355 47.45 -26.69 13.55
N GLY A 356 47.86 -26.81 14.82
CA GLY A 356 47.99 -28.02 15.64
C GLY A 356 48.71 -27.78 16.99
N GLN A 357 48.52 -28.70 17.95
CA GLN A 357 49.10 -28.71 19.32
C GLN A 357 48.55 -27.62 20.28
N GLY A 358 48.32 -27.87 21.58
CA GLY A 358 48.30 -29.15 22.31
C GLY A 358 48.20 -28.98 23.85
N GLN A 359 47.70 -30.02 24.54
CA GLN A 359 47.70 -30.26 26.00
C GLN A 359 46.88 -29.32 26.91
N GLY A 360 46.20 -29.91 27.91
CA GLY A 360 45.50 -29.21 29.01
C GLY A 360 44.41 -30.06 29.66
N GLN A 361 44.54 -30.39 30.96
CA GLN A 361 43.58 -31.17 31.75
C GLN A 361 42.90 -30.28 32.81
N GLY A 362 41.67 -30.62 33.24
CA GLY A 362 41.05 -30.02 34.43
C GLY A 362 39.57 -30.38 34.63
N GLN A 363 39.19 -30.79 35.85
CA GLN A 363 37.80 -31.09 36.25
C GLN A 363 37.41 -30.33 37.53
N GLY A 364 36.12 -30.04 37.68
CA GLY A 364 35.45 -29.47 38.86
C GLY A 364 34.10 -28.87 38.42
N HIS A 365 32.90 -29.23 38.89
CA HIS A 365 32.37 -29.54 40.24
C HIS A 365 32.62 -28.43 41.28
N ALA A 366 31.66 -28.02 42.12
CA ALA A 366 30.19 -28.11 42.13
C ALA A 366 29.68 -27.24 43.32
N GLY A 367 28.41 -26.75 43.33
CA GLY A 367 27.84 -26.19 44.57
C GLY A 367 26.68 -25.17 44.45
N THR A 368 25.45 -25.65 44.62
CA THR A 368 24.31 -24.94 45.28
C THR A 368 24.38 -25.21 46.81
N PRO A 369 23.46 -24.75 47.71
CA PRO A 369 22.18 -24.01 47.59
C PRO A 369 22.17 -22.72 48.47
N GLY A 370 21.07 -22.03 48.83
CA GLY A 370 19.62 -22.10 48.55
C GLY A 370 18.81 -21.14 49.45
N GLU A 371 17.50 -20.99 49.16
CA GLU A 371 16.32 -20.67 50.03
C GLU A 371 16.47 -19.73 51.27
N GLY A 372 15.55 -18.79 51.58
CA GLY A 372 14.28 -18.41 50.94
C GLY A 372 13.43 -17.41 51.79
N GLU A 373 12.18 -17.19 51.36
CA GLU A 373 11.04 -16.54 52.08
C GLU A 373 10.99 -15.00 52.34
N VAL A 374 9.75 -14.53 52.56
CA VAL A 374 9.20 -13.15 52.77
C VAL A 374 8.17 -13.23 53.94
N PRO A 375 7.27 -12.27 54.30
CA PRO A 375 7.05 -10.84 53.96
C PRO A 375 6.77 -9.90 55.19
N SER A 376 6.40 -8.60 54.99
CA SER A 376 5.22 -7.88 55.62
C SER A 376 5.35 -6.38 56.05
N LEU A 377 4.58 -5.50 55.38
CA LEU A 377 3.63 -4.44 55.85
C LEU A 377 3.99 -3.23 56.79
N SER A 378 3.63 -2.00 56.31
CA SER A 378 3.21 -0.73 57.02
C SER A 378 4.30 0.08 57.78
N THR A 379 4.18 1.35 58.27
CA THR A 379 3.14 2.44 58.44
C THR A 379 3.89 3.83 58.59
N THR A 380 3.43 5.11 58.70
CA THR A 380 2.15 5.90 58.83
C THR A 380 2.36 7.41 58.39
N TYR A 381 1.33 8.29 58.46
CA TYR A 381 1.36 9.80 58.46
C TYR A 381 1.34 10.38 59.92
N PRO A 382 1.23 11.72 60.25
CA PRO A 382 1.21 13.04 59.52
C PRO A 382 2.25 14.05 60.15
N PRO A 383 2.10 15.42 60.28
CA PRO A 383 1.29 16.49 59.65
C PRO A 383 2.12 17.71 59.09
N ALA A 384 1.58 18.94 59.00
CA ALA A 384 2.13 20.11 58.25
C ALA A 384 2.01 21.49 58.99
N ILE A 385 2.53 22.61 58.41
CA ILE A 385 1.98 24.03 58.42
C ILE A 385 2.96 25.14 57.88
N ALA A 386 2.39 26.22 57.28
CA ALA A 386 2.88 27.62 57.10
C ALA A 386 3.67 28.13 55.85
N THR A 387 3.43 29.43 55.57
CA THR A 387 3.91 30.38 54.50
C THR A 387 4.82 31.49 55.14
N PRO A 388 5.42 32.53 54.47
CA PRO A 388 5.02 33.26 53.25
C PRO A 388 6.14 33.85 52.30
N THR A 389 5.71 34.73 51.38
CA THR A 389 6.43 35.48 50.31
C THR A 389 7.31 36.67 50.80
N PRO A 390 8.22 37.28 49.99
CA PRO A 390 7.85 38.28 48.94
C PRO A 390 8.76 38.39 47.67
N THR A 391 8.40 39.31 46.75
CA THR A 391 9.03 39.62 45.42
C THR A 391 10.07 40.76 45.47
N PRO A 392 10.85 41.03 44.39
CA PRO A 392 10.57 42.22 43.53
C PRO A 392 10.90 42.06 42.01
N LEU A 393 10.84 43.15 41.21
CA LEU A 393 10.81 43.17 39.73
C LEU A 393 12.01 43.90 39.05
N ALA A 394 12.20 43.69 37.73
CA ALA A 394 12.98 44.53 36.80
C ALA A 394 12.43 44.43 35.33
N PRO A 395 12.72 45.37 34.39
CA PRO A 395 11.77 45.68 33.30
C PRO A 395 12.25 45.63 31.81
N THR A 396 11.29 45.94 30.93
CA THR A 396 11.20 46.10 29.45
C THR A 396 12.21 47.05 28.76
N ALA A 397 12.56 46.82 27.47
CA ALA A 397 12.43 47.79 26.34
C ALA A 397 13.13 47.42 24.99
N THR A 398 12.30 47.25 23.94
CA THR A 398 12.43 47.62 22.50
C THR A 398 13.75 48.05 21.79
N ALA A 399 14.04 47.34 20.68
CA ALA A 399 14.16 47.83 19.27
C ALA A 399 15.46 48.44 18.64
N ASP A 400 15.64 48.02 17.37
CA ASP A 400 16.04 48.76 16.14
C ASP A 400 17.45 48.69 15.46
N TYR A 401 17.35 48.41 14.13
CA TYR A 401 18.12 48.84 12.95
C TYR A 401 19.63 48.50 12.68
N SER A 402 19.82 47.53 11.75
CA SER A 402 20.59 47.65 10.48
C SER A 402 22.10 47.33 10.26
N THR A 403 22.32 46.69 9.10
CA THR A 403 23.41 46.80 8.08
C THR A 403 24.85 46.26 8.31
N ASN A 404 25.21 45.28 7.45
CA ASN A 404 26.50 45.07 6.74
C ASN A 404 27.77 44.71 7.57
N PRO A 405 28.91 44.33 6.93
CA PRO A 405 29.12 43.27 5.92
C PRO A 405 30.31 42.31 6.30
N PRO A 406 30.66 41.26 5.51
CA PRO A 406 31.64 40.23 5.92
C PRO A 406 33.09 40.42 5.38
N PRO A 407 34.10 39.81 6.03
CA PRO A 407 35.45 39.55 5.47
C PRO A 407 35.84 38.03 5.58
N PRO A 408 37.05 37.54 5.21
CA PRO A 408 37.18 36.82 3.93
C PRO A 408 38.00 35.49 3.99
N SER A 409 38.41 34.98 2.82
CA SER A 409 38.95 33.64 2.56
C SER A 409 40.47 33.41 2.78
N ARG A 410 40.85 32.13 2.94
CA ARG A 410 42.17 31.43 2.81
C ARG A 410 41.94 29.93 3.11
N SER A 411 42.71 28.92 2.67
CA SER A 411 43.72 28.75 1.60
C SER A 411 44.04 27.23 1.47
N MET A 412 44.48 26.73 0.31
CA MET A 412 44.73 25.28 0.08
C MET A 412 46.06 24.75 0.64
N SER A 413 46.15 23.44 0.93
CA SER A 413 47.31 22.59 0.56
C SER A 413 47.02 21.08 0.69
N GLU A 414 47.80 20.24 0.02
CA GLU A 414 47.68 18.77 -0.01
C GLU A 414 48.57 18.07 1.05
N LYS A 415 48.20 16.84 1.47
CA LYS A 415 49.13 15.71 1.74
C LYS A 415 48.46 14.43 2.26
N ALA A 416 48.28 13.43 1.39
CA ALA A 416 48.39 11.98 1.69
C ALA A 416 48.36 11.21 0.36
N ARG A 417 49.23 10.21 0.14
CA ARG A 417 49.39 9.55 -1.17
C ARG A 417 49.62 8.04 -1.02
N GLY A 418 48.88 7.24 -1.81
CA GLY A 418 49.09 5.79 -1.98
C GLY A 418 48.32 4.90 -0.98
N LYS A 419 47.99 3.65 -1.31
CA LYS A 419 48.58 2.77 -2.35
C LYS A 419 47.51 1.99 -3.14
N MET A 420 47.87 1.54 -4.34
CA MET A 420 47.05 0.66 -5.18
C MET A 420 47.14 -0.81 -4.73
N ARG A 421 46.10 -1.59 -5.02
CA ARG A 421 46.21 -2.98 -5.49
C ARG A 421 45.09 -3.24 -6.51
N ALA A 422 45.39 -3.93 -7.60
CA ALA A 422 44.43 -4.25 -8.65
C ALA A 422 44.67 -5.68 -9.16
N THR A 423 43.57 -6.42 -9.32
CA THR A 423 43.37 -7.69 -10.05
C THR A 423 41.84 -7.82 -10.14
N GLU A 424 41.21 -7.37 -11.23
CA GLU A 424 40.95 -8.19 -12.44
C GLU A 424 39.91 -9.30 -12.21
N SER A 425 38.63 -8.98 -12.47
CA SER A 425 37.58 -9.87 -12.98
C SER A 425 36.29 -9.04 -13.17
N THR A 426 36.17 -8.37 -14.31
CA THR A 426 34.96 -7.60 -14.69
C THR A 426 34.49 -8.01 -16.08
N THR A 427 33.54 -8.94 -16.15
CA THR A 427 32.81 -9.28 -17.38
C THR A 427 31.77 -8.21 -17.69
N SER A 428 31.96 -7.50 -18.80
CA SER A 428 31.18 -6.31 -19.15
C SER A 428 30.03 -6.63 -20.09
N LEU A 429 28.81 -6.75 -19.56
CA LEU A 429 27.57 -6.82 -20.37
C LEU A 429 27.16 -5.42 -20.88
N THR A 430 27.91 -4.89 -21.86
CA THR A 430 27.58 -3.66 -22.58
C THR A 430 27.98 -3.72 -24.05
N THR A 431 27.09 -4.22 -24.92
CA THR A 431 27.15 -3.99 -26.37
C THR A 431 25.78 -3.60 -26.88
N ILE A 432 25.69 -2.47 -27.58
CA ILE A 432 24.54 -2.07 -28.40
C ILE A 432 25.00 -2.14 -29.86
N ASN A 433 24.31 -2.92 -30.68
CA ASN A 433 24.43 -3.06 -32.13
C ASN A 433 25.70 -2.55 -32.83
N THR A 434 26.58 -3.50 -33.20
CA THR A 434 27.27 -3.47 -34.50
C THR A 434 27.16 -4.83 -35.15
N ASN A 435 26.74 -4.88 -36.43
CA ASN A 435 26.54 -6.14 -37.15
C ASN A 435 27.87 -6.89 -37.32
N GLN A 436 27.98 -8.08 -36.72
CA GLN A 436 28.96 -9.08 -37.14
C GLN A 436 28.40 -10.51 -36.92
N ASP A 437 28.93 -11.47 -37.65
CA ASP A 437 28.26 -12.74 -37.98
C ASP A 437 28.86 -13.96 -37.25
N GLY A 438 28.01 -14.91 -36.89
CA GLY A 438 28.35 -16.25 -36.37
C GLY A 438 29.03 -16.35 -35.00
N GLY A 439 28.28 -16.66 -33.93
CA GLY A 439 28.89 -17.06 -32.64
C GLY A 439 28.03 -17.21 -31.38
N GLY A 440 26.73 -16.89 -31.39
CA GLY A 440 25.98 -16.61 -30.15
C GLY A 440 25.53 -17.78 -29.24
N GLY A 441 25.63 -19.05 -29.66
CA GLY A 441 24.93 -20.15 -28.98
C GLY A 441 25.40 -20.45 -27.55
N GLU A 442 26.71 -20.62 -27.34
CA GLU A 442 27.25 -21.15 -26.07
C GLU A 442 27.20 -20.14 -24.91
N GLU A 443 27.09 -18.83 -25.19
CA GLU A 443 26.94 -17.79 -24.16
C GLU A 443 25.46 -17.58 -23.75
N GLU A 444 24.50 -17.65 -24.68
CA GLU A 444 23.08 -17.53 -24.35
C GLU A 444 22.58 -18.73 -23.52
N ASP A 445 22.92 -19.96 -23.91
CA ASP A 445 22.58 -21.19 -23.15
C ASP A 445 23.09 -21.12 -21.69
N GLY A 446 24.30 -20.55 -21.49
CA GLY A 446 24.90 -20.37 -20.18
C GLY A 446 24.20 -19.32 -19.31
N GLU A 447 23.78 -18.19 -19.88
CA GLU A 447 22.95 -17.21 -19.17
C GLU A 447 21.59 -17.79 -18.78
N GLU A 448 20.94 -18.53 -19.68
CA GLU A 448 19.62 -19.11 -19.43
C GLU A 448 19.67 -20.15 -18.30
N GLU A 449 20.71 -20.99 -18.24
CA GLU A 449 20.91 -21.93 -17.13
C GLU A 449 21.14 -21.21 -15.78
N GLU A 450 21.84 -20.06 -15.78
CA GLU A 450 22.03 -19.24 -14.56
C GLU A 450 20.72 -18.58 -14.11
N LEU A 451 19.93 -18.04 -15.03
CA LEU A 451 18.61 -17.47 -14.72
C LEU A 451 17.65 -18.54 -14.17
N MET A 452 17.66 -19.75 -14.73
CA MET A 452 16.86 -20.87 -14.22
C MET A 452 17.31 -21.33 -12.82
N LYS A 453 18.61 -21.26 -12.49
CA LYS A 453 19.10 -21.46 -11.11
C LYS A 453 18.57 -20.39 -10.15
N ILE A 454 18.46 -19.13 -10.58
CA ILE A 454 17.85 -18.05 -9.78
C ILE A 454 16.36 -18.31 -9.55
N ALA A 455 15.62 -18.83 -10.54
CA ALA A 455 14.21 -19.21 -10.36
C ALA A 455 14.05 -20.39 -9.38
N ALA A 456 14.88 -21.44 -9.53
CA ALA A 456 14.86 -22.63 -8.70
C ALA A 456 15.25 -22.38 -7.23
N ALA A 457 16.05 -21.33 -6.96
CA ALA A 457 16.36 -20.86 -5.61
C ALA A 457 15.19 -20.12 -4.92
N GLY A 458 14.10 -19.86 -5.64
CA GLY A 458 12.95 -19.08 -5.18
C GLY A 458 13.10 -17.58 -5.46
N VAL A 459 11.99 -16.96 -5.84
CA VAL A 459 11.86 -15.52 -6.06
C VAL A 459 10.93 -14.94 -5.00
N GLY A 460 11.26 -13.73 -4.53
CA GLY A 460 10.51 -13.07 -3.44
C GLY A 460 10.74 -13.71 -2.06
N PRO A 461 10.03 -13.22 -1.03
CA PRO A 461 10.29 -13.61 0.36
C PRO A 461 9.67 -14.95 0.74
N ASN A 462 8.65 -15.40 0.00
CA ASN A 462 7.96 -16.66 0.24
C ASN A 462 8.71 -17.87 -0.37
N GLY A 463 9.87 -17.65 -1.01
CA GLY A 463 10.62 -18.70 -1.72
C GLY A 463 9.87 -19.30 -2.92
N TYR A 464 8.93 -18.56 -3.52
CA TYR A 464 8.09 -19.07 -4.59
C TYR A 464 8.93 -19.38 -5.85
N VAL A 465 8.75 -20.57 -6.43
CA VAL A 465 9.49 -21.00 -7.64
C VAL A 465 8.59 -20.80 -8.87
N PRO A 466 8.76 -19.71 -9.65
CA PRO A 466 7.95 -19.45 -10.83
C PRO A 466 8.34 -20.38 -11.99
N THR A 467 7.34 -20.99 -12.66
CA THR A 467 7.57 -21.80 -13.87
C THR A 467 7.10 -21.07 -15.13
N GLN A 468 7.62 -21.47 -16.30
CA GLN A 468 7.26 -20.86 -17.57
C GLN A 468 5.81 -21.17 -17.98
N GLU A 469 5.27 -22.32 -17.57
CA GLU A 469 3.85 -22.66 -17.74
C GLU A 469 2.97 -21.74 -16.89
N TRP A 470 3.36 -21.51 -15.63
CA TRP A 470 2.64 -20.61 -14.73
C TRP A 470 2.65 -19.18 -15.25
N VAL A 471 3.81 -18.63 -15.65
CA VAL A 471 3.89 -17.31 -16.32
C VAL A 471 3.00 -17.25 -17.56
N SER A 472 3.08 -18.27 -18.42
CA SER A 472 2.26 -18.37 -19.63
C SER A 472 0.75 -18.48 -19.35
N SER A 473 0.36 -18.98 -18.18
CA SER A 473 -1.04 -19.17 -17.82
C SER A 473 -1.74 -17.86 -17.46
N TRP A 474 -1.06 -16.98 -16.71
CA TRP A 474 -1.64 -15.68 -16.33
C TRP A 474 -1.37 -14.60 -17.39
N GLN A 475 -0.23 -14.59 -18.07
CA GLN A 475 0.11 -13.57 -19.07
C GLN A 475 -0.93 -13.55 -20.22
N LYS A 476 -1.36 -14.72 -20.69
CA LYS A 476 -2.43 -14.87 -21.70
C LYS A 476 -3.84 -14.55 -21.19
N GLY A 477 -4.01 -14.46 -19.87
CA GLY A 477 -5.27 -14.12 -19.19
C GLY A 477 -5.38 -12.65 -18.77
N LEU A 478 -4.34 -11.84 -18.99
CA LEU A 478 -4.38 -10.40 -18.70
C LEU A 478 -5.21 -9.66 -19.76
N PRO A 479 -6.20 -8.83 -19.38
CA PRO A 479 -7.03 -8.10 -20.32
C PRO A 479 -6.29 -6.83 -20.81
N LEU A 480 -5.23 -7.02 -21.59
CA LEU A 480 -4.38 -5.94 -22.09
C LEU A 480 -4.93 -5.25 -23.34
N ASP A 481 -5.65 -6.00 -24.19
CA ASP A 481 -6.12 -5.54 -25.51
C ASP A 481 -6.81 -4.16 -25.50
N PRO A 482 -7.75 -3.85 -24.59
CA PRO A 482 -8.47 -2.56 -24.66
C PRO A 482 -7.56 -1.37 -24.34
N VAL A 483 -6.64 -1.52 -23.37
CA VAL A 483 -5.60 -0.52 -23.09
C VAL A 483 -4.62 -0.40 -24.25
N LEU A 484 -4.17 -1.52 -24.85
CA LEU A 484 -3.22 -1.49 -25.96
C LEU A 484 -3.82 -0.87 -27.24
N VAL A 485 -5.09 -1.16 -27.54
CA VAL A 485 -5.83 -0.54 -28.66
C VAL A 485 -6.05 0.95 -28.41
N ALA A 486 -6.43 1.35 -27.20
CA ALA A 486 -6.52 2.77 -26.83
C ALA A 486 -5.15 3.48 -26.93
N ILE A 487 -4.06 2.79 -26.61
CA ILE A 487 -2.69 3.30 -26.81
C ILE A 487 -2.39 3.50 -28.30
N SER A 488 -2.60 2.49 -29.16
CA SER A 488 -2.30 2.61 -30.59
C SER A 488 -3.15 3.68 -31.28
N GLU A 489 -4.41 3.86 -30.88
CA GLU A 489 -5.29 4.86 -31.47
C GLU A 489 -5.03 6.30 -30.99
N LEU A 490 -4.66 6.50 -29.73
CA LEU A 490 -4.59 7.86 -29.15
C LEU A 490 -3.17 8.41 -29.02
N LEU A 491 -2.16 7.56 -28.83
CA LEU A 491 -0.78 8.01 -28.65
C LEU A 491 -0.25 8.81 -29.88
N PRO A 492 -0.46 8.39 -31.15
CA PRO A 492 0.00 9.17 -32.30
C PRO A 492 -0.66 10.54 -32.41
N LYS A 493 -1.99 10.59 -32.19
CA LYS A 493 -2.80 11.83 -32.25
C LYS A 493 -2.34 12.86 -31.20
N ILE A 494 -1.90 12.39 -30.03
CA ILE A 494 -1.30 13.23 -28.99
C ILE A 494 0.13 13.64 -29.33
N GLN A 495 0.97 12.74 -29.86
CA GLN A 495 2.35 13.03 -30.25
C GLN A 495 2.43 14.10 -31.36
N GLU A 496 1.53 14.06 -32.34
CA GLU A 496 1.38 15.08 -33.38
C GLU A 496 0.94 16.43 -32.79
N THR A 497 0.01 16.41 -31.83
CA THR A 497 -0.47 17.63 -31.14
C THR A 497 0.58 18.24 -30.20
N GLN A 498 1.42 17.42 -29.58
CA GLN A 498 2.46 17.84 -28.64
C GLN A 498 3.64 16.85 -28.60
N PRO A 499 4.83 17.22 -29.14
CA PRO A 499 5.99 16.34 -29.19
C PRO A 499 6.66 16.17 -27.81
N HIS A 500 6.20 15.17 -27.06
CA HIS A 500 6.85 14.46 -25.94
C HIS A 500 7.36 15.22 -24.69
N VAL A 501 7.50 16.55 -24.70
CA VAL A 501 8.10 17.31 -23.60
C VAL A 501 7.11 18.33 -23.01
N GLY A 502 7.13 18.47 -21.68
CA GLY A 502 6.33 19.43 -20.92
C GLY A 502 5.07 18.86 -20.28
N ALA A 503 4.27 19.74 -19.67
CA ALA A 503 2.94 19.39 -19.18
C ALA A 503 1.94 19.24 -20.34
N PRO A 504 0.91 18.37 -20.24
CA PRO A 504 -0.12 18.25 -21.28
C PRO A 504 -0.82 19.59 -21.53
N SER A 505 -0.85 19.98 -22.80
CA SER A 505 -1.54 21.20 -23.25
C SER A 505 -3.06 21.03 -23.23
N GLU A 506 -3.78 22.15 -23.13
CA GLU A 506 -5.26 22.17 -23.15
C GLU A 506 -5.84 21.50 -24.42
N LYS A 507 -5.13 21.60 -25.55
CA LYS A 507 -5.50 20.91 -26.80
C LYS A 507 -5.56 19.39 -26.63
N VAL A 508 -4.57 18.79 -25.98
CA VAL A 508 -4.53 17.34 -25.68
C VAL A 508 -5.70 16.96 -24.76
N PHE A 509 -6.00 17.78 -23.75
CA PHE A 509 -7.15 17.56 -22.88
C PHE A 509 -8.49 17.68 -23.59
N ASN A 510 -8.62 18.52 -24.61
CA ASN A 510 -9.86 18.65 -25.37
C ASN A 510 -10.04 17.49 -26.35
N ILE A 511 -8.99 17.08 -27.07
CA ILE A 511 -8.99 15.84 -27.87
C ILE A 511 -9.44 14.65 -27.02
N LEU A 512 -8.90 14.50 -25.80
CA LEU A 512 -9.28 13.39 -24.91
C LEU A 512 -10.70 13.49 -24.29
N LYS A 513 -11.41 14.61 -24.43
CA LYS A 513 -12.84 14.75 -24.09
C LYS A 513 -13.75 14.47 -25.29
N ASP A 514 -13.26 14.70 -26.51
CA ASP A 514 -14.02 14.62 -27.75
C ASP A 514 -13.80 13.29 -28.50
N VAL A 515 -12.89 12.43 -27.99
CA VAL A 515 -12.58 11.09 -28.52
C VAL A 515 -13.70 10.09 -28.22
N GLU A 516 -14.03 9.27 -29.20
CA GLU A 516 -14.82 8.04 -29.02
C GLU A 516 -13.99 6.84 -29.53
N LEU A 517 -14.02 5.73 -28.78
CA LEU A 517 -13.33 4.47 -29.13
C LEU A 517 -14.27 3.28 -29.31
N GLY A 518 -15.59 3.51 -29.32
CA GLY A 518 -16.61 2.45 -29.28
C GLY A 518 -16.56 1.47 -30.45
N ASP A 519 -16.17 1.93 -31.64
CA ASP A 519 -16.07 1.10 -32.85
C ASP A 519 -14.74 0.35 -32.98
N VAL A 520 -13.75 0.64 -32.13
CA VAL A 520 -12.37 0.10 -32.23
C VAL A 520 -12.03 -0.83 -31.08
N LEU A 521 -12.58 -0.60 -29.88
CA LEU A 521 -12.37 -1.49 -28.73
C LEU A 521 -13.18 -2.80 -28.88
N PRO A 522 -12.68 -3.92 -28.32
CA PRO A 522 -13.50 -5.12 -28.13
C PRO A 522 -14.79 -4.81 -27.35
N PRO A 523 -15.89 -5.58 -27.51
CA PRO A 523 -17.13 -5.31 -26.80
C PRO A 523 -16.95 -5.33 -25.28
N ALA A 524 -17.40 -4.27 -24.60
CA ALA A 524 -17.20 -4.09 -23.17
C ALA A 524 -17.80 -5.26 -22.35
N PRO A 525 -17.04 -5.85 -21.40
CA PRO A 525 -17.55 -6.92 -20.56
C PRO A 525 -18.63 -6.40 -19.58
N PRO A 526 -19.58 -7.23 -19.13
CA PRO A 526 -20.57 -6.83 -18.14
C PRO A 526 -19.92 -6.38 -16.83
N VAL A 527 -20.38 -5.25 -16.28
CA VAL A 527 -19.91 -4.74 -14.97
C VAL A 527 -20.33 -5.70 -13.85
N MET A 528 -19.38 -6.49 -13.36
CA MET A 528 -19.60 -7.51 -12.32
C MET A 528 -18.86 -7.18 -11.02
N PRO A 529 -19.46 -6.40 -10.09
CA PRO A 529 -18.81 -5.99 -8.86
C PRO A 529 -18.44 -7.18 -7.96
N ARG A 530 -17.15 -7.29 -7.66
CA ARG A 530 -16.51 -8.37 -6.91
C ARG A 530 -16.69 -8.15 -5.40
N ARG A 531 -17.83 -8.61 -4.88
CA ARG A 531 -18.13 -8.63 -3.43
C ARG A 531 -17.09 -9.44 -2.67
N PHE A 532 -16.72 -8.98 -1.48
CA PHE A 532 -16.02 -9.82 -0.52
C PHE A 532 -16.88 -11.04 -0.15
N GLN A 533 -16.23 -12.19 0.06
CA GLN A 533 -16.89 -13.42 0.50
C GLN A 533 -16.08 -13.99 1.67
N VAL A 534 -16.68 -14.04 2.86
CA VAL A 534 -16.18 -14.89 3.94
C VAL A 534 -16.36 -16.34 3.48
N ARG A 535 -15.27 -17.01 3.08
CA ARG A 535 -15.31 -18.46 2.84
C ARG A 535 -15.68 -19.13 4.17
N PRO A 536 -16.73 -19.98 4.22
CA PRO A 536 -16.89 -20.91 5.33
C PRO A 536 -15.65 -21.80 5.37
N SER A 537 -15.01 -21.89 6.53
CA SER A 537 -13.96 -22.87 6.79
C SER A 537 -14.61 -24.26 6.88
N TYR A 538 -14.89 -24.87 5.73
CA TYR A 538 -15.08 -26.32 5.68
C TYR A 538 -13.81 -26.96 6.23
N PRO A 539 -13.89 -27.86 7.23
CA PRO A 539 -12.76 -28.73 7.51
C PRO A 539 -12.45 -29.51 6.24
N GLN A 540 -11.17 -29.63 5.91
CA GLN A 540 -10.74 -30.59 4.89
C GLN A 540 -11.06 -31.98 5.44
N VAL A 541 -12.11 -32.61 4.91
CA VAL A 541 -12.28 -34.05 5.05
C VAL A 541 -11.15 -34.67 4.23
N ILE A 542 -10.25 -35.35 4.93
CA ILE A 542 -9.20 -36.16 4.31
C ILE A 542 -9.82 -37.54 4.09
N ASP A 543 -10.14 -37.84 2.84
CA ASP A 543 -10.46 -39.17 2.29
C ASP A 543 -9.46 -39.48 1.16
#